data_AF-A0A7C3VFW6-F1
#
_entry.id   AF-A0A7C3VFW6-F1
#
_cell.length_a   1.000
_cell.length_b   1.000
_cell.length_c   1.000
_cell.angle_alpha   90.00
_cell.angle_beta   90.00
_cell.angle_gamma   90.00
#
_symmetry.space_group_name_H-M   'P 1'
#
loop_
_entity.id
_entity.type
_entity.pdbx_description
1 polymer ?
#
loop_
_entity_poly.entity_id
_entity_poly.type
_entity_poly.pdbx_seq_one_letter_code
_entity_poly.pdbx_strand_id
1 'polypeptide(L)'
;MQIKDLKPKMGKIDITADVVEKSAPRTFDKFGKAGQVCDAKIRDESGEVKLTLWNDQVGQVSVGDKVKITNGYADEFRGTMQLSTGKFGTLEVVGKATPGEPKSSPVNDAVDKMSEDEFGLEDLDGDE
;
A
#
# COMPACT_ATOMS: atom_id res chain seq x y z
N MET A 1 8.92 -14.88 7.46
CA MET A 1 9.32 -14.55 8.87
C MET A 1 8.09 -14.64 9.80
N GLN A 2 8.23 -14.59 11.13
CA GLN A 2 7.11 -14.68 12.11
C GLN A 2 6.95 -13.37 12.88
N ILE A 3 5.71 -12.98 13.25
CA ILE A 3 5.42 -11.72 13.96
C ILE A 3 6.14 -11.63 15.32
N LYS A 4 6.22 -12.73 16.07
CA LYS A 4 6.87 -12.76 17.40
C LYS A 4 8.37 -12.53 17.37
N ASP A 5 9.01 -12.77 16.21
CA ASP A 5 10.46 -12.61 16.03
C ASP A 5 10.83 -11.22 15.51
N LEU A 6 9.82 -10.40 15.20
CA LEU A 6 10.02 -9.03 14.76
C LEU A 6 10.68 -8.21 15.86
N LYS A 7 11.63 -7.36 15.47
CA LYS A 7 12.26 -6.39 16.36
C LYS A 7 11.94 -4.97 15.89
N PRO A 8 11.84 -4.00 16.80
CA PRO A 8 11.73 -2.61 16.39
C PRO A 8 12.96 -2.20 15.59
N LYS A 9 12.75 -1.31 14.62
CA LYS A 9 13.76 -0.81 13.67
C LYS A 9 14.30 -1.89 12.73
N MET A 10 13.55 -2.96 12.52
CA MET A 10 13.88 -4.02 11.58
C MET A 10 13.13 -3.81 10.27
N GLY A 11 13.86 -3.89 9.16
CA GLY A 11 13.30 -3.84 7.80
C GLY A 11 13.49 -5.16 7.06
N LYS A 12 13.07 -5.20 5.79
CA LYS A 12 13.15 -6.39 4.93
C LYS A 12 12.38 -7.59 5.47
N ILE A 13 11.22 -7.32 6.06
CA ILE A 13 10.38 -8.35 6.67
C ILE A 13 9.37 -8.87 5.63
N ASP A 14 9.41 -10.18 5.36
CA ASP A 14 8.37 -10.92 4.65
C ASP A 14 7.45 -11.64 5.65
N ILE A 15 6.17 -11.26 5.71
CA ILE A 15 5.17 -11.99 6.51
C ILE A 15 3.85 -12.08 5.76
N THR A 16 3.09 -13.13 6.04
CA THR A 16 1.69 -13.26 5.60
C THR A 16 0.82 -13.31 6.85
N ALA A 17 -0.26 -12.55 6.88
CA ALA A 17 -1.13 -12.46 8.04
C ALA A 17 -2.56 -12.15 7.61
N ASP A 18 -3.53 -12.53 8.46
CA ASP A 18 -4.95 -12.30 8.25
C ASP A 18 -5.38 -11.02 8.95
N VAL A 19 -6.15 -10.16 8.24
CA VAL A 19 -6.66 -8.91 8.79
C VAL A 19 -7.84 -9.22 9.70
N VAL A 20 -7.65 -9.09 11.00
CA VAL A 20 -8.72 -9.37 11.98
C VAL A 20 -9.57 -8.14 12.28
N GLU A 21 -8.99 -6.94 12.17
CA GLU A 21 -9.69 -5.70 12.48
C GLU A 21 -9.12 -4.54 11.65
N LYS A 22 -9.96 -3.55 11.35
CA LYS A 22 -9.56 -2.32 10.67
C LYS A 22 -10.10 -1.12 11.45
N SER A 23 -9.20 -0.22 11.83
CA SER A 23 -9.52 1.02 12.53
C SER A 23 -10.00 2.10 11.56
N ALA A 24 -10.47 3.23 12.10
CA ALA A 24 -10.96 4.34 11.28
C ALA A 24 -9.81 4.94 10.44
N PRO A 25 -10.01 5.11 9.11
CA PRO A 25 -9.03 5.78 8.27
C PRO A 25 -8.93 7.26 8.66
N ARG A 26 -7.70 7.71 8.87
CA ARG A 26 -7.34 9.10 9.15
C ARG A 26 -6.83 9.76 7.87
N THR A 27 -7.38 10.90 7.52
CA THR A 27 -6.87 11.76 6.45
C THR A 27 -5.78 12.67 7.01
N PHE A 28 -4.70 12.88 6.27
CA PHE A 28 -3.66 13.85 6.59
C PHE A 28 -3.30 14.64 5.34
N ASP A 29 -3.13 15.94 5.49
CA ASP A 29 -2.67 16.81 4.41
C ASP A 29 -1.15 16.85 4.42
N LYS A 30 -0.51 16.47 3.31
CA LYS A 30 0.94 16.61 3.16
C LYS A 30 1.27 17.19 1.80
N PHE A 31 1.95 18.33 1.83
CA PHE A 31 2.37 19.05 0.63
C PHE A 31 1.21 19.32 -0.35
N GLY A 32 0.04 19.71 0.19
CA GLY A 32 -1.14 20.05 -0.63
C GLY A 32 -1.87 18.85 -1.25
N LYS A 33 -1.46 17.61 -0.97
CA LYS A 33 -2.21 16.40 -1.29
C LYS A 33 -2.81 15.80 -0.02
N ALA A 34 -4.12 15.52 -0.07
CA ALA A 34 -4.79 14.72 0.95
C ALA A 34 -4.30 13.27 0.84
N GLY A 35 -3.60 12.80 1.86
CA GLY A 35 -3.22 11.40 2.04
C GLY A 35 -4.12 10.72 3.05
N GLN A 36 -4.29 9.41 2.92
CA GLN A 36 -5.03 8.59 3.89
C GLN A 36 -4.08 7.63 4.61
N VAL A 37 -4.33 7.40 5.89
CA VAL A 37 -3.62 6.42 6.71
C VAL A 37 -4.64 5.63 7.52
N CYS A 38 -4.51 4.32 7.60
CA CYS A 38 -5.41 3.48 8.35
C CYS A 38 -4.62 2.46 9.15
N ASP A 39 -4.95 2.32 10.43
CA ASP A 39 -4.42 1.25 11.25
C ASP A 39 -5.30 0.02 11.09
N ALA A 40 -4.71 -1.12 10.75
CA ALA A 40 -5.36 -2.43 10.74
C ALA A 40 -4.68 -3.32 11.78
N LYS A 41 -5.41 -4.27 12.36
CA LYS A 41 -4.83 -5.34 13.17
C LYS A 41 -4.75 -6.58 12.32
N ILE A 42 -3.54 -7.11 12.21
CA ILE A 42 -3.26 -8.37 11.52
C ILE A 42 -2.85 -9.42 12.54
N ARG A 43 -3.26 -10.66 12.28
CA ARG A 43 -2.96 -11.82 13.11
C ARG A 43 -2.38 -12.92 12.25
N ASP A 44 -1.36 -13.57 12.79
CA ASP A 44 -0.72 -14.74 12.22
C ASP A 44 -0.59 -15.84 13.29
N GLU A 45 -0.09 -17.02 12.92
CA GLU A 45 0.19 -18.12 13.84
C GLU A 45 1.09 -17.72 15.03
N SER A 46 1.95 -16.72 14.84
CA SER A 46 2.87 -16.25 15.86
C SER A 46 2.34 -15.19 16.82
N GLY A 47 1.26 -14.48 16.46
CA GLY A 47 0.76 -13.37 17.27
C GLY A 47 -0.03 -12.35 16.46
N GLU A 48 -0.27 -11.19 17.08
CA GLU A 48 -0.99 -10.07 16.48
C GLU A 48 -0.13 -8.79 16.50
N VAL A 49 -0.20 -8.00 15.43
CA VAL A 49 0.50 -6.71 15.32
C VAL A 49 -0.39 -5.68 14.62
N LYS A 50 -0.14 -4.40 14.88
CA LYS A 50 -0.78 -3.32 14.13
C LYS A 50 -0.06 -3.12 12.81
N LEU A 51 -0.81 -3.08 11.72
CA LEU A 51 -0.36 -2.76 10.37
C LEU A 51 -0.86 -1.37 9.99
N THR A 52 0.05 -0.48 9.62
CA THR A 52 -0.29 0.85 9.11
C THR A 52 -0.36 0.82 7.58
N LEU A 53 -1.56 1.00 7.05
CA LEU A 53 -1.90 1.06 5.64
C LEU A 53 -1.89 2.51 5.15
N TRP A 54 -1.35 2.75 3.96
CA TRP A 54 -1.24 4.08 3.37
C TRP A 54 -2.03 4.21 2.08
N ASN A 55 -2.73 5.34 1.91
CA ASN A 55 -3.46 5.76 0.72
C ASN A 55 -4.33 4.63 0.13
N ASP A 56 -4.00 4.15 -1.07
CA ASP A 56 -4.77 3.15 -1.81
C ASP A 56 -4.85 1.78 -1.09
N GLN A 57 -3.83 1.44 -0.30
CA GLN A 57 -3.82 0.20 0.50
C GLN A 57 -4.99 0.16 1.50
N VAL A 58 -5.46 1.34 1.95
CA VAL A 58 -6.62 1.44 2.84
C VAL A 58 -7.89 0.99 2.12
N GLY A 59 -8.03 1.26 0.82
CA GLY A 59 -9.17 0.83 0.02
C GLY A 59 -9.08 -0.64 -0.41
N GLN A 60 -7.86 -1.11 -0.70
CA GLN A 60 -7.63 -2.47 -1.18
C GLN A 60 -7.79 -3.54 -0.09
N VAL A 61 -7.49 -3.20 1.17
CA VAL A 61 -7.52 -4.14 2.29
C VAL A 61 -8.85 -4.09 3.06
N SER A 62 -9.44 -5.27 3.24
CA SER A 62 -10.68 -5.49 4.00
C SER A 62 -10.45 -6.40 5.21
N VAL A 63 -11.33 -6.27 6.22
CA VAL A 63 -11.34 -7.17 7.37
C VAL A 63 -11.71 -8.59 6.90
N GLY A 64 -10.95 -9.59 7.35
CA GLY A 64 -11.08 -10.99 6.96
C GLY A 64 -10.25 -11.39 5.74
N ASP A 65 -9.48 -10.47 5.16
CA ASP A 65 -8.61 -10.78 4.02
C ASP A 65 -7.20 -11.19 4.47
N LYS A 66 -6.53 -12.03 3.66
CA LYS A 66 -5.15 -12.45 3.91
C LYS A 66 -4.22 -11.55 3.13
N VAL A 67 -3.35 -10.85 3.84
CA VAL A 67 -2.37 -9.93 3.27
C VAL A 67 -0.96 -10.47 3.43
N LYS A 68 -0.16 -10.31 2.39
CA LYS A 68 1.26 -10.60 2.33
C LYS A 68 2.03 -9.30 2.28
N ILE A 69 2.84 -9.05 3.30
CA ILE A 69 3.74 -7.92 3.38
C ILE A 69 5.12 -8.40 2.94
N THR A 70 5.69 -7.74 1.95
CA THR A 70 7.06 -7.95 1.47
C THR A 70 7.88 -6.71 1.77
N ASN A 71 9.11 -6.86 2.25
CA ASN A 71 9.96 -5.71 2.62
C ASN A 71 9.31 -4.76 3.67
N GLY A 72 8.50 -5.33 4.57
CA GLY A 72 7.89 -4.59 5.66
C GLY A 72 8.94 -4.00 6.62
N TYR A 73 8.53 -2.94 7.30
CA TYR A 73 9.30 -2.28 8.34
C TYR A 73 8.54 -2.35 9.67
N ALA A 74 9.13 -3.04 10.64
CA ALA A 74 8.62 -3.11 12.00
C ALA A 74 9.26 -1.99 12.83
N ASP A 75 8.41 -1.17 13.41
CA ASP A 75 8.78 -0.08 14.30
C ASP A 75 8.04 -0.21 15.63
N GLU A 76 8.58 0.36 16.69
CA GLU A 76 7.88 0.47 17.96
C GLU A 76 7.59 1.93 18.24
N PHE A 77 6.30 2.26 18.22
CA PHE A 77 5.84 3.60 18.52
C PHE A 77 5.13 3.61 19.86
N ARG A 78 5.67 4.38 20.80
CA ARG A 78 5.11 4.54 22.15
C ARG A 78 4.88 3.20 22.87
N GLY A 79 5.80 2.25 22.70
CA GLY A 79 5.73 0.91 23.29
C GLY A 79 4.73 -0.05 22.63
N THR A 80 4.17 0.32 21.48
CA THR A 80 3.33 -0.57 20.66
C THR A 80 4.05 -0.92 19.38
N MET A 81 4.18 -2.22 19.10
CA MET A 81 4.72 -2.72 17.85
C MET A 81 3.79 -2.39 16.68
N GLN A 82 4.34 -1.78 15.64
CA GLN A 82 3.65 -1.41 14.42
C GLN A 82 4.46 -1.84 13.19
N LEU A 83 3.78 -2.45 12.25
CA LEU A 83 4.32 -2.86 10.97
C LEU A 83 3.80 -1.91 9.90
N SER A 84 4.67 -1.48 8.99
CA SER A 84 4.30 -0.67 7.85
C SER A 84 4.96 -1.21 6.58
N THR A 85 4.44 -0.85 5.42
CA THR A 85 5.05 -1.22 4.14
C THR A 85 6.36 -0.49 3.82
N GLY A 86 6.94 0.30 4.72
CA GLY A 86 8.23 0.97 4.49
C GLY A 86 8.29 1.79 3.19
N LYS A 87 9.49 2.20 2.78
CA LYS A 87 9.71 2.89 1.49
C LYS A 87 9.89 1.93 0.30
N PHE A 88 10.26 0.69 0.59
CA PHE A 88 10.56 -0.35 -0.42
C PHE A 88 9.70 -1.60 -0.25
N GLY A 89 8.71 -1.56 0.64
CA GLY A 89 7.85 -2.69 0.89
C GLY A 89 6.55 -2.59 0.13
N THR A 90 5.95 -3.75 -0.09
CA THR A 90 4.76 -3.95 -0.90
C THR A 90 3.78 -4.77 -0.07
N LEU A 91 2.50 -4.39 -0.14
CA LEU A 91 1.41 -5.17 0.43
C LEU A 91 0.64 -5.77 -0.73
N GLU A 92 0.50 -7.08 -0.70
CA GLU A 92 -0.29 -7.84 -1.67
C GLU A 92 -1.40 -8.56 -0.93
N VAL A 93 -2.62 -8.45 -1.45
CA VAL A 93 -3.77 -9.16 -0.92
C VAL A 93 -3.75 -10.55 -1.58
N VAL A 94 -3.28 -11.56 -0.86
CA VAL A 94 -3.13 -12.94 -1.39
C VAL A 94 -4.45 -13.69 -1.47
N GLY A 95 -5.53 -13.13 -0.93
CA GLY A 95 -6.90 -13.52 -1.22
C GLY A 95 -7.74 -13.71 0.04
N LYS A 96 -9.07 -13.70 -0.18
CA LYS A 96 -10.04 -14.14 0.82
C LYS A 96 -9.80 -15.62 1.13
N ALA A 97 -10.10 -16.05 2.35
CA ALA A 97 -10.20 -17.46 2.71
C ALA A 97 -11.38 -18.15 1.99
N THR A 98 -11.34 -18.23 0.66
CA THR A 98 -12.18 -19.05 -0.22
C THR A 98 -11.45 -19.24 -1.55
N PRO A 99 -11.35 -20.47 -2.08
CA PRO A 99 -10.61 -20.75 -3.31
C PRO A 99 -11.41 -20.26 -4.51
N GLY A 100 -11.03 -19.12 -5.10
CA GLY A 100 -11.68 -18.65 -6.31
C GLY A 100 -11.28 -17.25 -6.71
N GLU A 101 -10.35 -17.18 -7.67
CA GLU A 101 -10.07 -16.07 -8.58
C GLU A 101 -9.02 -15.03 -8.15
N PRO A 102 -7.87 -14.96 -8.85
CA PRO A 102 -6.80 -14.00 -8.60
C PRO A 102 -7.08 -12.68 -9.32
N LYS A 103 -7.17 -11.58 -8.57
CA LYS A 103 -6.97 -10.24 -9.14
C LYS A 103 -6.26 -9.38 -8.11
N SER A 104 -4.95 -9.23 -8.27
CA SER A 104 -4.36 -7.95 -8.66
C SER A 104 -2.85 -7.99 -8.39
N SER A 105 -2.10 -8.24 -9.45
CA SER A 105 -0.71 -7.80 -9.59
C SER A 105 -0.68 -6.93 -10.85
N PRO A 106 0.36 -6.14 -11.11
CA PRO A 106 0.90 -5.01 -10.34
C PRO A 106 0.79 -3.73 -11.19
N VAL A 107 0.56 -2.55 -10.60
CA VAL A 107 0.85 -1.29 -11.31
C VAL A 107 2.14 -0.70 -10.76
N ASN A 108 3.26 -1.26 -11.22
CA ASN A 108 4.57 -0.66 -11.04
C ASN A 108 5.01 -0.03 -12.35
N ASP A 109 5.29 1.27 -12.23
CA ASP A 109 6.38 2.01 -12.86
C ASP A 109 6.52 2.09 -14.38
N ALA A 110 6.48 3.37 -14.79
CA ALA A 110 7.47 4.03 -15.65
C ALA A 110 7.24 4.06 -17.17
N VAL A 111 7.66 5.22 -17.71
CA VAL A 111 7.92 5.59 -19.11
C VAL A 111 6.67 6.04 -19.88
N ASP A 112 6.60 7.21 -20.53
CA ASP A 112 7.53 7.87 -21.46
C ASP A 112 7.09 9.36 -21.59
N LYS A 113 7.88 10.38 -21.26
CA LYS A 113 8.83 11.13 -22.10
C LYS A 113 8.38 11.37 -23.56
N MET A 114 8.38 12.63 -23.98
CA MET A 114 8.27 13.16 -25.36
C MET A 114 6.89 12.93 -26.03
N SER A 115 6.30 13.85 -26.78
CA SER A 115 6.85 14.91 -27.61
C SER A 115 5.94 16.13 -27.67
N GLU A 116 6.55 17.29 -27.93
CA GLU A 116 5.91 18.37 -28.68
C GLU A 116 5.39 17.79 -30.02
N ASP A 117 4.08 17.73 -30.19
CA ASP A 117 3.44 17.56 -31.49
C ASP A 117 2.92 18.93 -31.94
N GLU A 118 3.78 19.61 -32.70
CA GLU A 118 3.49 20.24 -33.98
C GLU A 118 2.00 20.41 -34.30
N PHE A 119 1.42 21.57 -33.95
CA PHE A 119 0.22 22.06 -34.63
C PHE A 119 0.67 22.71 -35.95
N GLY A 120 0.95 21.85 -36.93
CA GLY A 120 1.19 22.23 -38.32
C GLY A 120 -0.09 22.17 -39.16
N LEU A 121 -0.26 23.24 -39.96
CA LEU A 121 -1.23 23.49 -41.03
C LEU A 121 -2.71 23.68 -40.57
N GLU A 122 -3.46 24.62 -41.12
CA GLU A 122 -3.54 24.98 -42.54
C GLU A 122 -4.06 26.42 -42.74
N ASP A 123 -3.54 27.07 -43.78
CA ASP A 123 -3.98 28.33 -44.39
C ASP A 123 -5.51 28.44 -44.59
N LEU A 124 -6.05 29.67 -44.53
CA LEU A 124 -7.09 30.17 -45.45
C LEU A 124 -7.42 31.67 -45.17
N ASP A 125 -6.99 32.49 -46.14
CA ASP A 125 -7.61 33.68 -46.74
C ASP A 125 -8.38 34.72 -45.91
N GLY A 126 -8.04 35.99 -46.13
CA GLY A 126 -8.99 37.09 -45.94
C GLY A 126 -8.41 38.49 -45.95
N ASP A 127 -7.95 38.95 -47.12
CA ASP A 127 -7.87 40.38 -47.49
C ASP A 127 -9.23 41.06 -47.18
N GLU A 128 -9.23 42.11 -46.35
CA GLU A 128 -9.91 43.41 -46.60
C GLU A 128 -9.57 44.44 -45.51
#